data_AF-A0A382S9M7-F1
#
_entry.id   AF-A0A382S9M7-F1
#
_cell.length_a   1.000
_cell.length_b   1.000
_cell.length_c   1.000
_cell.angle_alpha   90.00
_cell.angle_beta   90.00
_cell.angle_gamma   90.00
#
_symmetry.space_group_name_H-M   'P 1'
#
loop_
_entity.id
_entity.type
_entity.pdbx_description
1 polymer ?
#
loop_
_entity_poly.entity_id
_entity_poly.type
_entity_poly.pdbx_seq_one_letter_code
_entity_poly.pdbx_strand_id
1 'polypeptide(L)' 'MTNNNAPRFLVIDGYTRAAREELQSGGASVAADLYVGMLKCCGPAGTECDVIFPADPGANLPAEATIRDYDGVA' A
#
# COMPACT_ATOMS: atom_id res chain seq x y z
N MET A 1 28.25 9.13 4.93
CA MET A 1 27.41 8.12 5.61
C MET A 1 26.01 8.32 5.07
N THR A 2 25.54 7.46 4.16
CA THR A 2 24.15 7.50 3.70
C THR A 2 23.29 6.92 4.81
N ASN A 3 22.37 7.71 5.37
CA ASN A 3 21.45 7.22 6.39
C ASN A 3 20.66 6.04 5.82
N ASN A 4 20.81 4.91 6.50
CA ASN A 4 20.55 3.56 6.01
C ASN A 4 19.13 3.09 6.38
N ASN A 5 18.12 3.93 6.16
CA ASN A 5 16.73 3.52 6.38
C ASN A 5 16.02 3.42 5.03
N ALA A 6 15.67 2.21 4.63
CA ALA A 6 14.87 2.03 3.44
C ALA A 6 13.48 2.65 3.65
N PRO A 7 12.91 3.32 2.63
CA PRO A 7 11.68 4.06 2.80
C PRO A 7 10.51 3.12 3.07
N ARG A 8 9.62 3.54 3.98
CA ARG A 8 8.37 2.86 4.30
C ARG A 8 7.20 3.62 3.70
N PHE A 9 6.39 2.95 2.88
CA PHE A 9 5.19 3.51 2.28
C PHE A 9 3.91 2.88 2.85
N LEU A 10 2.88 3.69 3.06
CA LEU A 10 1.51 3.23 3.28
C LEU A 10 0.73 3.37 1.97
N VAL A 11 0.28 2.26 1.41
CA VAL A 11 -0.55 2.21 0.21
C VAL A 11 -2.02 2.05 0.60
N ILE A 12 -2.86 3.00 0.17
CA ILE A 12 -4.28 3.03 0.50
C ILE A 12 -5.10 2.64 -0.73
N ASP A 13 -5.54 1.39 -0.77
CA ASP A 13 -6.38 0.89 -1.86
C ASP A 13 -7.87 1.10 -1.53
N GLY A 14 -8.43 2.17 -2.09
CA GLY A 14 -9.80 2.59 -1.86
C GLY A 14 -10.88 1.77 -2.58
N TYR A 15 -10.53 0.75 -3.37
CA TYR A 15 -11.56 -0.11 -3.96
C TYR A 15 -12.28 -0.88 -2.86
N THR A 16 -13.62 -0.95 -2.94
CA THR A 16 -14.38 -1.85 -2.06
C THR A 16 -13.96 -3.29 -2.36
N ARG A 17 -14.05 -4.16 -1.35
CA ARG A 17 -13.82 -5.61 -1.53
C ARG A 17 -14.55 -6.18 -2.76
N ALA A 18 -15.83 -5.84 -2.95
CA ALA A 18 -16.62 -6.31 -4.07
C ALA A 18 -16.05 -5.85 -5.43
N ALA A 19 -15.62 -4.60 -5.54
CA ALA A 19 -15.00 -4.09 -6.77
C ALA A 19 -13.65 -4.76 -7.05
N ARG A 20 -12.83 -5.04 -6.02
CA ARG A 20 -11.57 -5.79 -6.18
C ARG A 20 -11.84 -7.22 -6.66
N GLU A 21 -12.80 -7.91 -6.05
CA GLU A 21 -13.20 -9.26 -6.45
C GLU A 21 -13.73 -9.31 -7.89
N GLU A 22 -14.54 -8.32 -8.30
CA GLU A 22 -15.03 -8.19 -9.68
C GLU A 22 -13.88 -8.00 -10.68
N LEU A 23 -12.97 -7.06 -10.42
CA LEU A 23 -11.81 -6.82 -11.27
C LEU A 23 -10.91 -8.06 -11.37
N GLN A 24 -10.65 -8.74 -10.26
CA GLN A 24 -9.87 -9.98 -10.25
C GLN A 24 -10.55 -11.10 -11.03
N SER A 25 -11.88 -11.22 -10.94
CA SER A 25 -12.64 -12.19 -11.73
C SER A 25 -12.53 -11.92 -13.24
N GLY A 26 -12.34 -10.65 -13.62
CA GLY A 26 -12.04 -10.21 -14.98
C GLY A 26 -10.57 -10.37 -15.40
N GLY A 27 -9.71 -10.92 -14.52
CA GLY A 27 -8.29 -11.16 -14.80
C GLY A 27 -7.36 -10.00 -14.46
N ALA A 28 -7.86 -8.94 -13.81
CA ALA A 28 -7.01 -7.84 -13.33
C ALA A 28 -6.26 -8.24 -12.06
N SER A 29 -5.11 -7.61 -11.82
CA SER A 29 -4.44 -7.66 -10.51
C SER A 29 -5.05 -6.64 -9.55
N VAL A 30 -4.84 -6.84 -8.24
CA VAL A 30 -5.21 -5.82 -7.25
C VAL A 30 -4.38 -4.57 -7.46
N ALA A 31 -5.00 -3.38 -7.40
CA ALA A 31 -4.33 -2.12 -7.66
C ALA A 31 -3.17 -1.87 -6.67
N ALA A 32 -3.38 -2.13 -5.38
CA ALA A 32 -2.32 -2.07 -4.38
C ALA A 32 -1.10 -2.95 -4.74
N ASP A 33 -1.30 -4.19 -5.19
CA ASP A 33 -0.19 -5.09 -5.51
C ASP A 33 0.68 -4.53 -6.65
N LEU A 34 0.03 -3.96 -7.67
CA LEU A 34 0.72 -3.31 -8.79
C LEU A 34 1.52 -2.10 -8.30
N TYR A 35 0.95 -1.30 -7.40
CA TYR A 35 1.60 -0.10 -6.86
C TYR A 35 2.78 -0.45 -5.94
N VAL A 36 2.63 -1.46 -5.09
CA VAL A 36 3.72 -2.02 -4.27
C VAL A 36 4.84 -2.54 -5.15
N GLY A 37 4.51 -3.26 -6.23
CA GLY A 37 5.47 -3.73 -7.21
C GLY A 37 6.26 -2.59 -7.85
N MET A 38 5.57 -1.51 -8.24
CA MET A 38 6.20 -0.31 -8.79
C MET A 38 7.12 0.38 -7.77
N LEU A 39 6.66 0.60 -6.53
CA LEU A 39 7.45 1.24 -5.48
C LEU A 39 8.72 0.45 -5.15
N LYS A 40 8.63 -0.89 -5.06
CA LYS A 40 9.79 -1.76 -4.82
C LYS A 40 10.75 -1.82 -6.01
N CYS A 41 10.24 -1.68 -7.23
CA CYS A 41 11.03 -1.69 -8.46
C CYS A 41 11.80 -0.36 -8.65
N CYS A 42 11.13 0.77 -8.39
CA CYS A 42 11.70 2.11 -8.59
C CYS A 42 12.46 2.64 -7.36
N GLY A 43 12.10 2.17 -6.17
CA GLY A 43 12.69 2.58 -4.90
C GLY A 43 14.07 1.97 -4.64
N PRO A 44 14.79 2.47 -3.63
CA PRO A 44 16.03 1.86 -3.19
C PRO A 44 15.80 0.45 -2.64
N ALA A 45 16.87 -0.35 -2.61
CA ALA A 45 16.83 -1.69 -2.03
C ALA A 45 16.35 -1.63 -0.56
N GLY A 46 15.44 -2.54 -0.21
CA GLY A 46 14.82 -2.60 1.11
C GLY A 46 13.54 -1.79 1.27
N THR A 47 13.04 -1.12 0.22
CA THR A 47 11.76 -0.39 0.27
C THR A 47 10.63 -1.27 0.82
N GLU A 48 9.94 -0.78 1.85
CA GLU A 48 8.85 -1.47 2.52
C GLU A 48 7.51 -0.80 2.18
N CYS A 49 6.46 -1.61 2.10
CA CYS A 49 5.11 -1.11 1.85
C CYS A 49 4.12 -1.88 2.72
N ASP A 50 3.26 -1.13 3.41
CA ASP A 50 2.07 -1.66 4.07
C ASP A 50 0.84 -1.26 3.24
N VAL A 51 -0.15 -2.15 3.12
CA VAL A 51 -1.36 -1.94 2.32
C VAL A 51 -2.59 -1.96 3.23
N ILE A 52 -3.48 -0.99 3.05
CA ILE A 52 -4.79 -0.97 3.71
C ILE A 52 -5.92 -0.83 2.71
N PHE A 53 -7.08 -1.41 3.07
CA PHE A 53 -8.31 -1.39 2.27
C PHE A 53 -9.42 -0.65 3.05
N PRO A 54 -9.39 0.69 3.14
CA PRO A 54 -10.29 1.46 4.00
C PRO A 54 -11.78 1.32 3.64
N ALA A 55 -12.08 0.91 2.40
CA ALA A 55 -13.45 0.70 1.94
C ALA A 55 -14.05 -0.65 2.37
N ASP A 56 -13.25 -1.52 3.01
CA ASP A 56 -13.73 -2.80 3.53
C ASP A 56 -14.48 -2.61 4.86
N PRO A 57 -15.61 -3.30 5.07
CA PRO A 57 -16.32 -3.26 6.36
C PRO A 57 -15.42 -3.70 7.51
N GLY A 58 -15.29 -2.84 8.52
CA GLY A 58 -14.45 -3.11 9.69
C GLY A 58 -12.94 -2.91 9.47
N ALA A 59 -12.55 -2.23 8.38
CA ALA A 59 -11.15 -1.89 8.15
C ALA A 59 -10.58 -1.08 9.32
N ASN A 60 -9.45 -1.54 9.85
CA ASN A 60 -8.68 -0.80 10.83
C ASN A 60 -7.82 0.22 10.11
N LEU A 61 -8.15 1.49 10.29
CA LEU A 61 -7.33 2.58 9.80
C LEU A 61 -6.17 2.82 10.78
N PRO A 62 -4.97 3.12 10.27
CA PRO A 62 -3.86 3.48 11.14
C PRO A 62 -4.21 4.73 11.95
N ALA A 63 -3.86 4.72 13.24
CA ALA A 63 -3.97 5.91 14.07
C ALA A 63 -3.03 7.01 13.55
N GLU A 64 -3.34 8.27 13.85
CA GLU A 64 -2.53 9.42 13.40
C GLU A 64 -1.05 9.29 13.75
N ALA A 65 -0.74 8.74 14.93
CA ALA A 65 0.63 8.49 15.36
C ALA A 65 1.35 7.49 14.44
N THR A 66 0.65 6.48 13.94
CA THR A 66 1.18 5.42 13.06
C THR A 66 1.39 5.92 11.63
N ILE A 67 0.60 6.87 11.15
CA ILE A 67 0.77 7.46 9.81
C ILE A 67 2.10 8.22 9.73
N ARG A 68 2.54 8.85 10.83
CA ARG A 68 3.80 9.61 10.89
C ARG A 68 5.05 8.73 10.80
N ASP A 69 4.92 7.41 10.99
CA ASP A 69 6.03 6.46 10.89
C ASP A 69 6.35 6.07 9.44
N TYR A 70 5.51 6.46 8.48
CA TYR A 70 5.74 6.26 7.05
C TYR A 70 6.44 7.46 6.41
N ASP A 71 7.34 7.17 5.48
CA ASP A 71 8.04 8.18 4.68
C ASP A 71 7.16 8.69 3.52
N GLY A 72 6.08 7.97 3.19
CA GLY A 72 5.11 8.38 2.17
C GLY A 72 3.79 7.64 2.24
N VAL A 73 2.74 8.27 1.71
CA VAL A 73 1.40 7.70 1.54
C VAL A 73 1.05 7.76 0.06
N ALA A 74 0.48 6.67 -0.47
CA ALA A 74 0.11 6.54 -1.87
C ALA A 74 -1.30 5.97 -2.06
#